data_AF-A0A7C2KP35-F1
#
_entry.id   AF-A0A7C2KP35-F1
#
_cell.length_a   1.000
_cell.length_b   1.000
_cell.length_c   1.000
_cell.angle_alpha   90.00
_cell.angle_beta   90.00
_cell.angle_gamma   90.00
#
_symmetry.space_group_name_H-M   'P 1'
#
loop_
_entity.id
_entity.type
_entity.pdbx_description
1 polymer ?
#
loop_
_entity_poly.entity_id
_entity_poly.type
_entity_poly.pdbx_seq_one_letter_code
_entity_poly.pdbx_strand_id
1 'polypeptide(L)'
;MIRWDEENRISTITDNGHTSYYVYDAGGERSLKRTAQGETFYVNAYFVIREGEVASKHFFAGSQRIATKMTKQESQTVHGKGNNEKPTNIIYEKEQYFYHPDHLGSSSFVTDEKGKVYEHLEYFPYGETFAHEHSNTQVTPYRFTGKELDEVTGLYYYGARYYDPRTSVWQSPDPILDKYMDGEVNQGIFNPHNLHLYIYSFNNPINLFDPDGFAPESVWEGVVQIYDGVTSIPETFERQAQNRSDKANMAAAVLIF
;
A
#
# COMPACT_ATOMS: atom_id res chain seq x y z
N MET A 1 -4.29 -23.97 -4.65
CA MET A 1 -3.79 -24.31 -3.29
C MET A 1 -2.84 -23.21 -2.85
N ILE A 2 -3.06 -22.64 -1.66
CA ILE A 2 -2.16 -21.68 -1.02
C ILE A 2 -1.31 -22.44 0.01
N ARG A 3 -0.02 -22.12 0.12
CA ARG A 3 0.88 -22.60 1.17
C ARG A 3 1.43 -21.43 1.96
N TRP A 4 1.64 -21.66 3.24
CA TRP A 4 2.15 -20.69 4.20
C TRP A 4 3.52 -21.14 4.70
N ASP A 5 4.39 -20.20 5.06
CA ASP A 5 5.64 -20.46 5.79
C ASP A 5 5.38 -20.52 7.32
N GLU A 6 6.44 -20.76 8.10
CA GLU A 6 6.37 -20.81 9.56
C GLU A 6 5.99 -19.48 10.24
N GLU A 7 6.09 -18.36 9.52
CA GLU A 7 5.74 -17.01 10.00
C GLU A 7 4.33 -16.58 9.53
N ASN A 8 3.52 -17.53 9.03
CA ASN A 8 2.16 -17.30 8.53
C ASN A 8 2.09 -16.32 7.34
N ARG A 9 3.09 -16.35 6.46
CA ARG A 9 3.08 -15.60 5.19
C ARG A 9 2.92 -16.56 4.01
N ILE A 10 2.32 -16.08 2.93
CA ILE A 10 2.11 -16.90 1.73
C ILE A 10 3.47 -17.23 1.13
N SER A 11 3.81 -18.52 0.98
CA SER A 11 5.06 -18.95 0.35
C SER A 11 4.85 -19.38 -1.11
N THR A 12 3.77 -20.11 -1.39
CA THR A 12 3.41 -20.50 -2.75
C THR A 12 1.92 -20.52 -2.99
N ILE A 13 1.54 -20.31 -4.25
CA ILE A 13 0.18 -20.48 -4.73
C ILE A 13 0.22 -21.30 -6.01
N THR A 14 -0.45 -22.44 -6.00
CA THR A 14 -0.63 -23.28 -7.19
C THR A 14 -2.06 -23.19 -7.66
N ASP A 15 -2.28 -22.66 -8.86
CA ASP A 15 -3.60 -22.63 -9.51
C ASP A 15 -3.46 -23.03 -10.98
N ASN A 16 -4.41 -23.81 -11.49
CA ASN A 16 -4.45 -24.30 -12.87
C ASN A 16 -3.11 -24.84 -13.42
N GLY A 17 -2.30 -25.50 -12.57
CA GLY A 17 -1.00 -26.05 -12.94
C GLY A 17 0.17 -25.05 -12.95
N HIS A 18 -0.09 -23.76 -12.72
CA HIS A 18 0.93 -22.74 -12.52
C HIS A 18 1.21 -22.54 -11.03
N THR A 19 2.48 -22.37 -10.67
CA THR A 19 2.87 -22.06 -9.29
C THR A 19 3.55 -20.70 -9.23
N SER A 20 3.01 -19.82 -8.39
CA SER A 20 3.63 -18.56 -8.01
C SER A 20 4.35 -18.72 -6.68
N TYR A 21 5.47 -18.02 -6.52
CA TYR A 21 6.36 -18.07 -5.37
C TYR A 21 6.54 -16.68 -4.78
N TYR A 22 6.65 -16.65 -3.46
CA TYR A 22 6.80 -15.44 -2.66
C TYR A 22 7.97 -15.62 -1.71
N VAL A 23 8.85 -14.62 -1.64
CA VAL A 23 10.00 -14.60 -0.73
C VAL A 23 9.96 -13.31 0.07
N TYR A 24 10.34 -13.40 1.33
CA TYR A 24 10.37 -12.30 2.28
C TYR A 24 11.80 -12.11 2.77
N ASP A 25 12.13 -10.88 3.14
CA ASP A 25 13.39 -10.56 3.79
C ASP A 25 13.34 -10.86 5.30
N ALA A 26 14.44 -10.57 6.01
CA ALA A 26 14.54 -10.80 7.45
C ALA A 26 13.66 -9.86 8.29
N GLY A 27 13.16 -8.77 7.71
CA GLY A 27 12.16 -7.88 8.34
C GLY A 27 10.72 -8.35 8.11
N GLY A 28 10.54 -9.38 7.30
CA GLY A 28 9.22 -9.91 6.92
C GLY A 28 8.56 -9.18 5.76
N GLU A 29 9.26 -8.24 5.12
CA GLU A 29 8.76 -7.58 3.92
C GLU A 29 8.95 -8.48 2.70
N ARG A 30 7.94 -8.54 1.82
CA ARG A 30 8.00 -9.29 0.57
C ARG A 30 9.08 -8.69 -0.30
N SER A 31 10.08 -9.48 -0.66
CA SER A 31 11.23 -9.09 -1.48
C SER A 31 11.15 -9.61 -2.92
N LEU A 32 10.42 -10.71 -3.14
CA LEU A 32 10.22 -11.30 -4.47
C LEU A 32 8.81 -11.87 -4.62
N LYS A 33 8.20 -11.60 -5.78
CA LYS A 33 7.05 -12.33 -6.32
C LYS A 33 7.42 -12.89 -7.68
N ARG A 34 7.34 -14.22 -7.86
CA ARG A 34 7.55 -14.89 -9.15
C ARG A 34 6.27 -15.58 -9.56
N THR A 35 5.74 -15.22 -10.72
CA THR A 35 4.51 -15.80 -11.29
C THR A 35 4.78 -16.38 -12.67
N ALA A 36 3.76 -16.93 -13.33
CA ALA A 36 3.88 -17.36 -14.72
C ALA A 36 4.07 -16.18 -15.70
N GLN A 37 3.67 -14.97 -15.28
CA GLN A 37 3.75 -13.75 -16.08
C GLN A 37 5.09 -13.04 -15.95
N GLY A 38 5.82 -13.26 -14.84
CA GLY A 38 7.12 -12.63 -14.64
C GLY A 38 7.56 -12.58 -13.19
N GLU A 39 8.64 -11.83 -12.96
CA GLU A 39 9.19 -11.60 -11.62
C GLU A 39 8.98 -10.15 -11.22
N THR A 40 8.71 -9.92 -9.93
CA THR A 40 8.70 -8.59 -9.31
C THR A 40 9.60 -8.61 -8.10
N PHE A 41 10.66 -7.82 -8.15
CA PHE A 41 11.56 -7.57 -7.03
C PHE A 41 11.11 -6.32 -6.29
N TYR A 42 10.90 -6.45 -5.00
CA TYR A 42 10.57 -5.34 -4.11
C TYR A 42 11.87 -5.02 -3.34
N VAL A 43 12.62 -4.03 -3.83
CA VAL A 43 13.90 -3.65 -3.23
C VAL A 43 13.66 -2.95 -1.89
N ASN A 44 12.61 -2.12 -1.84
CA ASN A 44 12.01 -1.53 -0.64
C ASN A 44 10.68 -0.86 -1.03
N ALA A 45 10.00 -0.22 -0.08
CA ALA A 45 8.75 0.52 -0.31
C ALA A 45 8.81 1.60 -1.42
N TYR A 46 9.99 2.14 -1.71
CA TYR A 46 10.20 3.21 -2.68
C TYR A 46 10.58 2.71 -4.08
N PHE A 47 11.03 1.46 -4.22
CA PHE A 47 11.61 0.97 -5.47
C PHE A 47 11.25 -0.50 -5.75
N VAL A 48 10.55 -0.70 -6.87
CA VAL A 48 10.09 -2.02 -7.33
C VAL A 48 10.53 -2.25 -8.77
N ILE A 49 11.07 -3.43 -9.08
CA ILE A 49 11.50 -3.81 -10.43
C ILE A 49 10.63 -4.96 -10.92
N ARG A 50 9.98 -4.80 -12.07
CA ARG A 50 9.18 -5.84 -12.74
C ARG A 50 9.91 -6.32 -13.98
N GLU A 51 10.03 -7.64 -14.09
CA GLU A 51 10.63 -8.38 -15.21
C GLU A 51 12.07 -7.98 -15.54
N GLY A 52 12.76 -7.26 -14.64
CA GLY A 52 14.08 -6.69 -14.91
C GLY A 52 14.07 -5.52 -15.90
N GLU A 53 12.90 -5.11 -16.40
CA GLU A 53 12.76 -4.13 -17.48
C GLU A 53 12.10 -2.82 -17.02
N VAL A 54 11.18 -2.91 -16.06
CA VAL A 54 10.38 -1.78 -15.59
C VAL A 54 10.69 -1.51 -14.13
N ALA A 55 11.27 -0.36 -13.82
CA ALA A 55 11.43 0.07 -12.44
C ALA A 55 10.41 1.14 -12.07
N SER A 56 9.74 0.96 -10.94
CA SER A 56 8.79 1.90 -10.36
C SER A 56 9.43 2.58 -9.15
N LYS A 57 9.50 3.91 -9.19
CA LYS A 57 9.89 4.75 -8.06
C LYS A 57 8.63 5.33 -7.42
N HIS A 58 8.45 5.08 -6.13
CA HIS A 58 7.29 5.56 -5.37
C HIS A 58 7.69 6.75 -4.50
N PHE A 59 6.85 7.78 -4.50
CA PHE A 59 7.00 8.97 -3.68
C PHE A 59 5.87 9.01 -2.66
N PHE A 60 6.21 9.31 -1.41
CA PHE A 60 5.29 9.31 -0.28
C PHE A 60 5.31 10.65 0.45
N ALA A 61 4.17 11.03 1.01
CA ALA A 61 4.04 12.07 2.02
C ALA A 61 3.53 11.39 3.31
N GLY A 62 4.41 11.27 4.32
CA GLY A 62 4.15 10.35 5.43
C GLY A 62 4.04 8.91 4.93
N SER A 63 2.96 8.22 5.28
CA SER A 63 2.62 6.87 4.80
C SER A 63 1.87 6.85 3.46
N GLN A 64 1.38 8.01 3.00
CA GLN A 64 0.55 8.09 1.80
C GLN A 64 1.39 8.13 0.53
N ARG A 65 1.12 7.24 -0.43
CA ARG A 65 1.72 7.30 -1.77
C ARG A 65 1.07 8.44 -2.55
N ILE A 66 1.88 9.38 -3.03
CA ILE A 66 1.43 10.55 -3.79
C ILE A 66 1.78 10.46 -5.27
N ALA A 67 2.85 9.74 -5.62
CA ALA A 67 3.23 9.55 -7.02
C ALA A 67 4.00 8.26 -7.25
N THR A 68 3.91 7.75 -8.48
CA THR A 68 4.75 6.67 -9.01
C THR A 68 5.35 7.12 -10.32
N LYS A 69 6.67 6.98 -10.47
CA LYS A 69 7.38 7.21 -11.73
C LYS A 69 7.98 5.91 -12.23
N MET A 70 7.65 5.55 -13.47
CA MET A 70 8.10 4.31 -14.09
C MET A 70 9.17 4.57 -15.15
N THR A 71 10.27 3.85 -15.04
CA THR A 71 11.31 3.76 -16.07
C THR A 71 11.10 2.51 -16.90
N LYS A 72 11.23 2.64 -18.22
CA LYS A 72 11.37 1.49 -19.13
C LYS A 72 12.81 1.40 -19.60
N GLN A 73 13.36 0.19 -19.59
CA GLN A 73 14.62 -0.13 -20.23
C GLN A 73 14.33 -0.48 -21.70
N GLU A 74 14.81 0.32 -22.65
CA GLU A 74 14.76 -0.03 -24.07
C GLU A 74 16.16 -0.18 -24.65
N SER A 75 16.32 -1.20 -25.49
CA SER A 75 17.51 -1.38 -26.31
C SER A 75 17.46 -0.40 -27.48
N GLN A 76 18.28 0.64 -27.48
CA GLN A 76 18.40 1.53 -28.63
C GLN A 76 19.76 1.36 -29.29
N THR A 77 19.76 1.30 -30.62
CA THR A 77 20.98 1.41 -31.42
C THR A 77 21.39 2.88 -31.45
N VAL A 78 22.28 3.27 -30.55
CA VAL A 78 22.86 4.62 -30.56
C VAL A 78 23.80 4.70 -31.76
N HIS A 79 23.38 5.47 -32.78
CA HIS A 79 24.17 5.68 -34.00
C HIS A 79 25.34 6.63 -33.71
N GLY A 80 26.49 6.09 -33.35
CA GLY A 80 27.77 6.78 -33.39
C GLY A 80 28.31 6.82 -34.83
N LYS A 81 29.49 7.44 -35.01
CA LYS A 81 30.09 7.64 -36.34
C LYS A 81 30.80 6.39 -36.90
N GLY A 82 30.50 5.17 -36.43
CA GLY A 82 31.26 3.97 -36.81
C GLY A 82 30.38 2.75 -37.09
N ASN A 83 30.64 2.06 -38.21
CA ASN A 83 29.80 0.98 -38.75
C ASN A 83 29.74 -0.33 -37.92
N ASN A 84 30.13 -0.35 -36.64
CA ASN A 84 30.15 -1.53 -35.76
C ASN A 84 29.54 -1.25 -34.38
N GLU A 85 28.28 -0.82 -34.34
CA GLU A 85 27.65 -0.41 -33.09
C GLU A 85 26.87 -1.53 -32.41
N LYS A 86 27.23 -1.76 -31.15
CA LYS A 86 26.49 -2.66 -30.26
C LYS A 86 25.27 -1.90 -29.72
N PRO A 87 24.09 -2.54 -29.66
CA PRO A 87 22.94 -1.95 -28.99
C PRO A 87 23.29 -1.66 -27.52
N THR A 88 22.92 -0.48 -27.04
CA THR A 88 23.06 -0.09 -25.63
C THR A 88 21.68 0.03 -25.01
N ASN A 89 21.50 -0.52 -23.82
CA ASN A 89 20.27 -0.35 -23.07
C ASN A 89 20.24 1.06 -22.49
N ILE A 90 19.21 1.82 -22.82
CA ILE A 90 18.96 3.13 -22.23
C ILE A 90 17.77 3.01 -21.28
N ILE A 91 17.93 3.59 -20.10
CA ILE A 91 16.87 3.69 -19.11
C ILE A 91 16.35 5.12 -19.17
N TYR A 92 15.05 5.28 -19.40
CA TYR A 92 14.42 6.59 -19.39
C TYR A 92 13.10 6.55 -18.63
N GLU A 93 12.78 7.67 -17.98
CA GLU A 93 11.53 7.84 -17.23
C GLU A 93 10.45 8.34 -18.18
N LYS A 94 9.42 7.53 -18.42
CA LYS A 94 8.40 7.81 -19.44
C LYS A 94 7.03 8.09 -18.84
N GLU A 95 6.70 7.38 -17.78
CA GLU A 95 5.34 7.31 -17.24
C GLU A 95 5.36 7.82 -15.80
N GLN A 96 4.51 8.79 -15.50
CA GLN A 96 4.37 9.35 -14.16
C GLN A 96 2.89 9.43 -13.80
N TYR A 97 2.58 8.90 -12.62
CA TYR A 97 1.22 8.78 -12.10
C TYR A 97 1.13 9.50 -10.77
N PHE A 98 0.09 10.31 -10.58
CA PHE A 98 -0.22 11.01 -9.34
C PHE A 98 -1.48 10.43 -8.72
N TYR A 99 -1.42 10.10 -7.43
CA TYR A 99 -2.52 9.48 -6.70
C TYR A 99 -3.33 10.54 -5.96
N HIS A 100 -4.65 10.47 -6.09
CA HIS A 100 -5.63 11.30 -5.40
C HIS A 100 -6.43 10.38 -4.47
N PRO A 101 -6.01 10.25 -3.20
CA PRO A 101 -6.61 9.29 -2.30
C PRO A 101 -7.95 9.76 -1.71
N ASP A 102 -8.76 8.82 -1.25
CA ASP A 102 -9.90 9.08 -0.37
C ASP A 102 -9.44 9.36 1.07
N HIS A 103 -10.40 9.52 2.00
CA HIS A 103 -10.07 9.82 3.40
C HIS A 103 -9.26 8.72 4.08
N LEU A 104 -9.37 7.45 3.65
CA LEU A 104 -8.61 6.31 4.19
C LEU A 104 -7.23 6.15 3.54
N GLY A 105 -6.87 7.00 2.57
CA GLY A 105 -5.64 6.85 1.80
C GLY A 105 -5.76 5.90 0.61
N SER A 106 -6.96 5.38 0.32
CA SER A 106 -7.20 4.51 -0.84
C SER A 106 -7.13 5.29 -2.12
N SER A 107 -6.52 4.74 -3.18
CA SER A 107 -6.47 5.40 -4.49
C SER A 107 -7.88 5.59 -5.05
N SER A 108 -8.39 6.82 -5.13
CA SER A 108 -9.69 7.10 -5.76
C SER A 108 -9.51 7.50 -7.22
N PHE A 109 -8.67 8.50 -7.49
CA PHE A 109 -8.26 8.85 -8.84
C PHE A 109 -6.76 8.73 -9.00
N VAL A 110 -6.32 8.38 -10.20
CA VAL A 110 -4.93 8.46 -10.62
C VAL A 110 -4.87 9.29 -11.89
N THR A 111 -3.98 10.28 -11.95
CA THR A 111 -3.77 11.10 -13.15
C THR A 111 -2.38 10.90 -13.75
N ASP A 112 -2.27 11.03 -15.06
CA ASP A 112 -0.99 10.98 -15.79
C ASP A 112 -0.19 12.28 -15.65
N GLU A 113 0.97 12.36 -16.33
CA GLU A 113 1.86 13.53 -16.29
C GLU A 113 1.25 14.80 -16.88
N LYS A 114 0.15 14.68 -17.63
CA LYS A 114 -0.60 15.79 -18.24
C LYS A 114 -1.84 16.17 -17.41
N GLY A 115 -2.05 15.52 -16.25
CA GLY A 115 -3.21 15.73 -15.40
C GLY A 115 -4.49 15.10 -15.94
N LYS A 116 -4.41 14.21 -16.94
CA LYS A 116 -5.58 13.48 -17.43
C LYS A 116 -5.86 12.31 -16.50
N VAL A 117 -7.14 12.04 -16.23
CA VAL A 117 -7.58 10.84 -15.50
C VAL A 117 -7.08 9.59 -16.22
N TYR A 118 -6.28 8.81 -15.48
CA TYR A 118 -5.66 7.57 -15.89
C TYR A 118 -6.40 6.36 -15.32
N GLU A 119 -6.78 6.44 -14.04
CA GLU A 119 -7.64 5.48 -13.35
C GLU A 119 -8.65 6.19 -12.44
N HIS A 120 -9.81 5.57 -12.27
CA HIS A 120 -10.83 5.89 -11.28
C HIS A 120 -11.27 4.58 -10.60
N LEU A 121 -11.19 4.56 -9.27
CA LEU A 121 -11.55 3.41 -8.45
C LEU A 121 -12.55 3.83 -7.37
N GLU A 122 -13.55 2.97 -7.17
CA GLU A 122 -14.49 3.04 -6.06
C GLU A 122 -14.48 1.71 -5.31
N TYR A 123 -14.68 1.76 -3.99
CA TYR A 123 -14.60 0.59 -3.11
C TYR A 123 -15.87 0.43 -2.29
N PHE A 124 -16.23 -0.82 -2.01
CA PHE A 124 -17.06 -1.12 -0.85
C PHE A 124 -16.29 -0.81 0.45
N PRO A 125 -16.98 -0.65 1.60
CA PRO A 125 -16.33 -0.25 2.85
C PRO A 125 -15.13 -1.11 3.26
N TYR A 126 -15.14 -2.40 2.91
CA TYR A 126 -14.07 -3.35 3.22
C TYR A 126 -13.00 -3.48 2.12
N GLY A 127 -12.98 -2.58 1.14
CA GLY A 127 -11.89 -2.49 0.15
C GLY A 127 -12.05 -3.36 -1.10
N GLU A 128 -13.16 -4.09 -1.25
CA GLU A 128 -13.51 -4.72 -2.51
C GLU A 128 -13.80 -3.63 -3.56
N THR A 129 -13.18 -3.74 -4.73
CA THR A 129 -13.36 -2.77 -5.81
C THR A 129 -14.78 -2.89 -6.38
N PHE A 130 -15.57 -1.83 -6.22
CA PHE A 130 -16.93 -1.72 -6.76
C PHE A 130 -16.90 -1.29 -8.22
N ALA A 131 -16.10 -0.26 -8.53
CA ALA A 131 -15.90 0.24 -9.89
C ALA A 131 -14.41 0.44 -10.15
N HIS A 132 -13.96 0.11 -11.36
CA HIS A 132 -12.60 0.34 -11.80
C HIS A 132 -12.60 0.72 -13.27
N GLU A 133 -12.40 2.00 -13.53
CA GLU A 133 -12.25 2.54 -14.88
C GLU A 133 -10.77 2.91 -15.07
N HIS A 134 -10.14 2.40 -16.13
CA HIS A 134 -8.73 2.66 -16.37
C HIS A 134 -8.42 2.76 -17.85
N SER A 135 -7.30 3.37 -18.18
CA SER A 135 -6.77 3.36 -19.55
C SER A 135 -6.21 1.97 -19.92
N ASN A 136 -6.09 1.66 -21.21
CA ASN A 136 -5.72 0.32 -21.70
C ASN A 136 -4.22 -0.03 -21.63
N THR A 137 -3.37 0.78 -20.98
CA THR A 137 -1.91 0.57 -21.03
C THR A 137 -1.37 -0.21 -19.83
N GLN A 138 -1.54 0.30 -18.63
CA GLN A 138 -0.99 -0.26 -17.40
C GLN A 138 -1.94 0.06 -16.24
N VAL A 139 -2.15 -0.89 -15.33
CA VAL A 139 -2.91 -0.65 -14.10
C VAL A 139 -1.93 -0.51 -12.95
N THR A 140 -2.17 0.44 -12.06
CA THR A 140 -1.42 0.55 -10.82
C THR A 140 -1.94 -0.48 -9.81
N PRO A 141 -1.05 -1.26 -9.15
CA PRO A 141 -1.52 -2.32 -8.25
C PRO A 141 -1.92 -1.80 -6.87
N TYR A 142 -1.68 -0.52 -6.58
CA TYR A 142 -1.89 0.06 -5.26
C TYR A 142 -3.25 0.73 -5.15
N ARG A 143 -4.12 0.16 -4.32
CA ARG A 143 -5.56 0.46 -4.32
C ARG A 143 -6.05 0.84 -2.91
N PHE A 144 -6.86 -0.01 -2.27
CA PHE A 144 -7.43 0.25 -0.95
C PHE A 144 -6.36 0.53 0.10
N THR A 145 -6.50 1.63 0.84
CA THR A 145 -5.53 2.15 1.85
C THR A 145 -4.08 2.24 1.34
N GLY A 146 -3.90 2.39 0.03
CA GLY A 146 -2.59 2.47 -0.62
C GLY A 146 -1.83 1.14 -0.72
N LYS A 147 -2.46 0.01 -0.38
CA LYS A 147 -1.85 -1.32 -0.40
C LYS A 147 -1.92 -2.00 -1.76
N GLU A 148 -0.94 -2.86 -2.01
CA GLU A 148 -0.87 -3.62 -3.25
C GLU A 148 -1.93 -4.72 -3.25
N LEU A 149 -2.84 -4.69 -4.23
CA LEU A 149 -3.70 -5.82 -4.54
C LEU A 149 -2.92 -6.79 -5.42
N ASP A 150 -2.61 -7.96 -4.90
CA ASP A 150 -1.89 -8.97 -5.66
C ASP A 150 -2.85 -9.76 -6.55
N GLU A 151 -2.81 -9.49 -7.86
CA GLU A 151 -3.74 -10.03 -8.87
C GLU A 151 -3.80 -11.56 -8.91
N VAL A 152 -2.71 -12.25 -8.55
CA VAL A 152 -2.68 -13.73 -8.49
C VAL A 152 -3.57 -14.25 -7.36
N THR A 153 -3.62 -13.51 -6.25
CA THR A 153 -4.26 -13.96 -5.00
C THR A 153 -5.64 -13.35 -4.81
N GLY A 154 -5.86 -12.14 -5.34
CA GLY A 154 -6.99 -11.29 -5.00
C GLY A 154 -6.91 -10.70 -3.58
N LEU A 155 -5.76 -10.79 -2.92
CA LEU A 155 -5.52 -10.32 -1.56
C LEU A 155 -4.67 -9.06 -1.56
N TYR A 156 -4.93 -8.19 -0.60
CA TYR A 156 -4.07 -7.05 -0.31
C TYR A 156 -2.89 -7.47 0.56
N TYR A 157 -1.68 -7.04 0.16
CA TYR A 157 -0.48 -7.23 0.96
C TYR A 157 -0.24 -6.00 1.85
N TYR A 158 -0.31 -6.19 3.17
CA TYR A 158 -0.11 -5.11 4.14
C TYR A 158 1.30 -5.06 4.73
N GLY A 159 2.11 -6.10 4.54
CA GLY A 159 3.39 -6.26 5.23
C GLY A 159 3.31 -7.51 6.10
N ALA A 160 2.72 -7.36 7.28
CA ALA A 160 2.60 -8.42 8.26
C ALA A 160 1.53 -9.47 7.91
N ARG A 161 0.45 -9.05 7.24
CA ARG A 161 -0.70 -9.90 6.91
C ARG A 161 -1.17 -9.72 5.47
N TYR A 162 -1.87 -10.75 4.99
CA TYR A 162 -2.66 -10.70 3.76
C TYR A 162 -4.14 -10.52 4.10
N TYR A 163 -4.78 -9.56 3.44
CA TYR A 163 -6.18 -9.22 3.66
C TYR A 163 -7.05 -9.61 2.47
N ASP A 164 -8.17 -10.29 2.73
CA ASP A 164 -9.16 -10.61 1.71
C ASP A 164 -10.30 -9.57 1.74
N PRO A 165 -10.41 -8.68 0.73
CA PRO A 165 -11.46 -7.69 0.70
C PRO A 165 -12.85 -8.30 0.46
N ARG A 166 -12.95 -9.47 -0.18
CA ARG A 166 -14.23 -10.11 -0.51
C ARG A 166 -14.87 -10.78 0.69
N THR A 167 -14.05 -11.40 1.54
CA THR A 167 -14.50 -12.01 2.80
C THR A 167 -14.37 -11.08 4.00
N SER A 168 -13.73 -9.92 3.82
CA SER A 168 -13.58 -8.86 4.83
C SER A 168 -12.76 -9.28 6.05
N VAL A 169 -11.83 -10.22 5.88
CA VAL A 169 -11.00 -10.77 6.97
C VAL A 169 -9.53 -10.89 6.58
N TRP A 170 -8.68 -10.92 7.60
CA TRP A 170 -7.28 -11.31 7.44
C TRP A 170 -7.17 -12.81 7.17
N GLN A 171 -6.14 -13.20 6.42
CA GLN A 171 -5.88 -14.61 6.06
C GLN A 171 -4.96 -15.33 7.06
N SER A 172 -4.43 -14.59 8.03
CA SER A 172 -3.62 -15.08 9.15
C SER A 172 -4.06 -14.37 10.44
N PRO A 173 -3.88 -15.02 11.62
CA PRO A 173 -4.18 -14.37 12.90
C PRO A 173 -3.25 -13.18 13.14
N ASP A 174 -3.71 -12.23 13.95
CA ASP A 174 -2.92 -11.08 14.36
C ASP A 174 -1.57 -11.47 14.98
N PRO A 175 -0.44 -11.04 14.38
CA PRO A 175 0.90 -11.42 14.84
C PRO A 175 1.29 -10.77 16.18
N ILE A 176 0.60 -9.72 16.65
CA ILE A 176 0.90 -9.05 17.92
C ILE A 176 -0.04 -9.47 19.07
N LEU A 177 -0.56 -10.69 19.01
CA LEU A 177 -1.40 -11.26 20.05
C LEU A 177 -0.73 -11.22 21.44
N ASP A 178 0.56 -11.50 21.51
CA ASP A 178 1.36 -11.42 22.73
C ASP A 178 1.32 -10.02 23.37
N LYS A 179 1.46 -8.97 22.56
CA LYS A 179 1.37 -7.58 23.04
C LYS A 179 -0.01 -7.21 23.57
N TYR A 180 -1.07 -7.80 23.01
CA TYR A 180 -2.41 -7.63 23.57
C TYR A 180 -2.53 -8.32 24.94
N MET A 181 -1.88 -9.48 25.13
CA MET A 181 -1.85 -10.19 26.41
C MET A 181 -1.12 -9.39 27.49
N ASP A 182 -0.04 -8.71 27.11
CA ASP A 182 0.77 -7.87 28.01
C ASP A 182 0.14 -6.49 28.30
N GLY A 183 -0.94 -6.13 27.59
CA GLY A 183 -1.65 -4.86 27.81
C GLY A 183 -1.04 -3.66 27.08
N GLU A 184 0.00 -3.86 26.26
CA GLU A 184 0.80 -2.78 25.67
C GLU A 184 0.06 -1.98 24.60
N VAL A 185 -0.76 -2.66 23.79
CA VAL A 185 -1.40 -2.08 22.61
C VAL A 185 -2.91 -2.08 22.77
N ASN A 186 -3.57 -0.97 22.43
CA ASN A 186 -5.04 -0.87 22.35
C ASN A 186 -5.79 -1.37 23.59
N GLN A 187 -5.26 -1.12 24.79
CA GLN A 187 -5.81 -1.58 26.09
C GLN A 187 -5.77 -3.11 26.29
N GLY A 188 -5.02 -3.82 25.44
CA GLY A 188 -4.78 -5.25 25.50
C GLY A 188 -6.05 -6.09 25.57
N ILE A 189 -6.03 -7.11 26.42
CA ILE A 189 -7.17 -8.04 26.63
C ILE A 189 -8.45 -7.36 27.13
N PHE A 190 -8.38 -6.14 27.66
CA PHE A 190 -9.57 -5.42 28.13
C PHE A 190 -10.37 -4.80 26.99
N ASN A 191 -9.78 -4.71 25.79
CA ASN A 191 -10.50 -4.40 24.57
C ASN A 191 -10.85 -5.71 23.84
N PRO A 192 -12.12 -6.14 23.83
CA PRO A 192 -12.51 -7.43 23.25
C PRO A 192 -12.25 -7.52 21.74
N HIS A 193 -12.13 -6.38 21.04
CA HIS A 193 -11.81 -6.37 19.62
C HIS A 193 -10.42 -6.94 19.32
N ASN A 194 -9.46 -6.79 20.24
CA ASN A 194 -8.09 -7.32 20.09
C ASN A 194 -8.06 -8.86 20.09
N LEU A 195 -9.10 -9.51 20.64
CA LEU A 195 -9.20 -10.98 20.68
C LEU A 195 -9.79 -11.56 19.39
N HIS A 196 -10.30 -10.71 18.49
CA HIS A 196 -10.83 -11.11 17.20
C HIS A 196 -9.71 -11.09 16.14
N LEU A 197 -8.80 -12.07 16.18
CA LEU A 197 -7.52 -12.03 15.45
C LEU A 197 -7.60 -11.91 13.92
N TYR A 198 -8.77 -12.10 13.33
CA TYR A 198 -9.00 -12.08 11.88
C TYR A 198 -9.82 -10.88 11.40
N ILE A 199 -10.36 -10.05 12.29
CA ILE A 199 -11.21 -8.94 11.85
C ILE A 199 -10.37 -7.77 11.34
N TYR A 200 -10.84 -7.15 10.27
CA TYR A 200 -10.23 -5.93 9.75
C TYR A 200 -10.79 -4.71 10.46
N SER A 201 -9.90 -3.81 10.92
CA SER A 201 -10.26 -2.49 11.44
C SER A 201 -11.39 -2.46 12.48
N PHE A 202 -11.42 -3.43 13.39
CA PHE A 202 -12.47 -3.59 14.41
C PHE A 202 -13.91 -3.58 13.84
N ASN A 203 -14.10 -4.07 12.60
CA ASN A 203 -15.34 -4.00 11.84
C ASN A 203 -15.86 -2.57 11.58
N ASN A 204 -14.98 -1.57 11.61
CA ASN A 204 -15.29 -0.17 11.31
C ASN A 204 -14.33 0.39 10.24
N PRO A 205 -14.29 -0.18 9.03
CA PRO A 205 -13.31 0.17 8.01
C PRO A 205 -13.56 1.55 7.37
N ILE A 206 -14.65 2.24 7.74
CA ILE A 206 -14.94 3.61 7.30
C ILE A 206 -14.12 4.63 8.10
N ASN A 207 -13.80 4.32 9.37
CA ASN A 207 -13.11 5.24 10.29
C ASN A 207 -11.76 4.72 10.77
N LEU A 208 -11.45 3.47 10.49
CA LEU A 208 -10.24 2.80 10.92
C LEU A 208 -9.62 2.08 9.73
N PHE A 209 -8.29 2.16 9.61
CA PHE A 209 -7.51 1.39 8.64
C PHE A 209 -6.33 0.76 9.37
N ASP A 210 -5.79 -0.33 8.84
CA ASP A 210 -4.57 -0.94 9.39
C ASP A 210 -3.39 -0.61 8.47
N PRO A 211 -2.41 0.21 8.90
CA PRO A 211 -1.35 0.68 8.01
C PRO A 211 -0.36 -0.42 7.60
N ASP A 212 -0.16 -1.48 8.35
CA ASP A 212 0.93 -2.45 8.13
C ASP A 212 0.53 -3.91 8.43
N GLY A 213 -0.73 -4.11 8.82
CA GLY A 213 -1.26 -5.40 9.20
C GLY A 213 -0.92 -5.77 10.64
N PHE A 214 -0.60 -4.83 11.52
CA PHE A 214 -0.43 -5.10 12.95
C PHE A 214 -1.60 -4.61 13.78
N ALA A 215 -2.02 -3.35 13.60
CA ALA A 215 -3.07 -2.76 14.42
C ALA A 215 -3.83 -1.66 13.66
N PRO A 216 -5.14 -1.51 13.92
CA PRO A 216 -5.90 -0.44 13.31
C PRO A 216 -5.56 0.93 13.92
N GLU A 217 -5.47 1.93 13.05
CA GLU A 217 -5.30 3.34 13.36
C GLU A 217 -6.56 4.13 12.97
N SER A 218 -6.78 5.26 13.64
CA SER A 218 -7.84 6.19 13.26
C SER A 218 -7.38 7.16 12.17
N VAL A 219 -8.25 7.37 11.19
CA VAL A 219 -8.04 8.39 10.15
C VAL A 219 -7.76 9.77 10.75
N TRP A 220 -8.40 10.09 11.88
CA TRP A 220 -8.28 11.38 12.55
C TRP A 220 -6.92 11.57 13.23
N GLU A 221 -6.26 10.49 13.63
CA GLU A 221 -4.92 10.53 14.22
C GLU A 221 -3.84 10.60 13.14
N GLY A 222 -4.05 9.92 12.00
CA GLY A 222 -3.17 10.00 10.82
C GLY A 222 -3.15 11.40 10.17
N VAL A 223 -4.30 12.09 10.11
CA VAL A 223 -4.36 13.48 9.60
C VAL A 223 -3.54 14.44 10.50
N VAL A 224 -3.55 14.25 11.82
CA VAL A 224 -2.77 15.07 12.75
C VAL A 224 -1.26 14.88 12.54
N GLN A 225 -0.80 13.67 12.25
CA GLN A 225 0.62 13.39 11.97
C GLN A 225 1.13 14.06 10.68
N ILE A 226 0.28 14.18 9.65
CA ILE A 226 0.62 14.90 8.41
C ILE A 226 0.75 16.41 8.69
N TYR A 227 -0.10 16.96 9.55
CA TYR A 227 0.02 18.35 10.00
C TYR A 227 1.30 18.57 10.82
N ASP A 228 1.59 17.72 11.80
CA ASP A 228 2.77 17.85 12.66
C ASP A 228 4.09 17.68 11.88
N GLY A 229 4.11 16.82 10.85
CA GLY A 229 5.25 16.67 9.94
C GLY A 229 5.50 17.87 9.00
N VAL A 230 4.47 18.69 8.75
CA VAL A 230 4.54 19.92 7.94
C VAL A 230 4.79 21.16 8.79
N THR A 231 4.35 21.16 10.06
CA THR A 231 4.59 22.24 11.02
C THR A 231 5.54 21.81 12.13
N SER A 232 6.84 21.67 11.81
CA SER A 232 7.87 21.91 12.83
C SER A 232 7.95 23.42 13.12
N ILE A 233 6.92 23.95 13.78
CA ILE A 233 6.89 25.30 14.33
C ILE A 233 7.35 25.21 15.79
N PRO A 234 8.27 26.07 16.27
CA PRO A 234 8.94 25.89 17.56
C PRO A 234 7.97 25.88 18.75
N GLU A 235 8.33 25.08 19.75
CA GLU A 235 7.73 24.94 21.09
C GLU A 235 7.22 26.27 21.70
N THR A 236 6.00 26.70 21.35
CA THR A 236 5.34 27.82 22.04
C THR A 236 3.82 27.71 22.15
N PHE A 237 3.20 26.64 21.64
CA PHE A 237 1.73 26.50 21.64
C PHE A 237 1.19 25.27 22.41
N GLU A 238 1.95 24.74 23.36
CA GLU A 238 1.61 23.50 24.05
C GLU A 238 0.70 23.65 25.30
N ARG A 239 -0.18 24.65 25.37
CA ARG A 239 -0.98 24.86 26.61
C ARG A 239 -2.50 24.89 26.50
N GLN A 240 -3.11 24.48 25.39
CA GLN A 240 -4.58 24.50 25.30
C GLN A 240 -5.29 23.29 24.67
N ALA A 241 -4.61 22.17 24.39
CA ALA A 241 -5.28 20.96 23.87
C ALA A 241 -5.30 19.82 24.90
N GLN A 242 -6.01 19.99 26.02
CA GLN A 242 -6.16 18.95 27.05
C GLN A 242 -7.50 18.19 27.01
N ASN A 243 -8.44 18.51 26.12
CA ASN A 243 -9.71 17.79 26.01
C ASN A 243 -9.99 17.25 24.61
N ARG A 244 -10.41 15.98 24.53
CA ARG A 244 -10.75 15.24 23.29
C ARG A 244 -11.87 15.91 22.47
N SER A 245 -12.70 16.76 23.08
CA SER A 245 -13.76 17.52 22.38
C SER A 245 -13.22 18.57 21.42
N ASP A 246 -12.04 19.14 21.70
CA ASP A 246 -11.54 20.31 20.96
C ASP A 246 -10.78 19.87 19.70
N LYS A 247 -10.20 18.67 19.72
CA LYS A 247 -9.59 18.04 18.52
C LYS A 247 -10.62 17.74 17.42
N ALA A 248 -11.83 17.33 17.79
CA ALA A 248 -12.91 17.07 16.83
C ALA A 248 -13.40 18.35 16.13
N ASN A 249 -13.44 19.48 16.86
CA ASN A 249 -13.90 20.76 16.33
C ASN A 249 -12.86 21.45 15.42
N MET A 250 -11.57 21.25 15.64
CA MET A 250 -10.54 21.79 14.73
C MET A 250 -10.47 21.03 13.40
N ALA A 251 -10.70 19.71 13.40
CA ALA A 251 -10.73 18.90 12.17
C ALA A 251 -11.94 19.23 11.27
N ALA A 252 -13.08 19.59 11.86
CA ALA A 252 -14.29 19.97 11.11
C ALA A 252 -14.12 21.25 10.28
N ALA A 253 -13.19 22.14 10.63
CA ALA A 253 -12.93 23.38 9.89
C ALA A 253 -12.10 23.17 8.61
N VAL A 254 -11.42 22.03 8.45
CA VAL A 254 -10.50 21.75 7.33
C VAL A 254 -11.18 20.95 6.21
N LEU A 255 -12.31 20.31 6.48
CA LEU A 255 -13.12 19.55 5.50
C LEU A 255 -14.02 20.43 4.61
N ILE A 256 -13.85 21.75 4.63
CA ILE A 256 -14.57 22.69 3.75
C ILE A 256 -13.55 23.47 2.90
N PHE A 257 -12.68 22.80 2.13
CA PHE A 257 -12.04 23.36 0.93
C PHE A 257 -11.60 22.25 -0.03
#